data_AF-A0A0C9ZEA2-F1
#
_entry.id   AF-A0A0C9ZEA2-F1
#
_cell.length_a   1.000
_cell.length_b   1.000
_cell.length_c   1.000
_cell.angle_alpha   90.00
_cell.angle_beta   90.00
_cell.angle_gamma   90.00
#
_symmetry.space_group_name_H-M   'P 1'
#
loop_
_entity.id
_entity.type
_entity.pdbx_description
1 polymer ?
#
loop_
_entity_poly.entity_id
_entity_poly.type
_entity_poly.pdbx_seq_one_letter_code
_entity_poly.pdbx_strand_id
1 'polypeptide(L)'
;SVQDPLVHHGCHFGRVVHAFCNVQTLLTNGMTLMVEVEERGLETLTREERKEYSVFQELLKIVLNLEDRIMSSSKQDMIAMAELV
;
A
#
# COMPACT_ATOMS: atom_id res chain seq x y z
N SER A 1 -0.09 7.94 30.10
CA SER A 1 -0.01 8.06 28.63
C SER A 1 -1.42 7.85 28.10
N VAL A 2 -2.10 8.91 27.66
CA VAL A 2 -3.46 8.81 27.10
C VAL A 2 -3.29 8.32 25.68
N GLN A 3 -3.50 7.03 25.45
CA GLN A 3 -3.58 6.49 24.10
C GLN A 3 -4.84 7.07 23.44
N ASP A 4 -4.65 7.75 22.32
CA ASP A 4 -5.71 8.34 21.52
C ASP A 4 -6.70 7.23 21.10
N PRO A 5 -7.99 7.33 21.46
CA PRO A 5 -9.00 6.34 21.09
C PRO A 5 -9.05 6.06 19.58
N LEU A 6 -8.71 7.05 18.74
CA LEU A 6 -8.68 6.90 17.28
C LEU A 6 -7.56 5.96 16.82
N VAL A 7 -6.44 5.93 17.52
CA VAL A 7 -5.29 5.04 17.22
C VAL A 7 -5.65 3.58 17.51
N HIS A 8 -6.43 3.32 18.57
CA HIS A 8 -6.87 1.97 18.92
C HIS A 8 -7.90 1.43 17.92
N HIS A 9 -8.89 2.24 17.51
CA HIS A 9 -9.90 1.81 16.54
C HIS A 9 -9.31 1.61 15.13
N GLY A 10 -8.37 2.47 14.70
CA GLY A 10 -7.68 2.33 13.42
C GLY A 10 -6.85 1.05 13.31
N CYS A 11 -6.15 0.68 14.39
CA CYS A 11 -5.32 -0.53 14.43
C CYS A 11 -6.14 -1.83 14.33
N HIS A 12 -7.34 -1.89 14.92
CA HIS A 12 -8.21 -3.06 14.77
C HIS A 12 -8.81 -3.16 13.37
N PHE A 13 -9.18 -2.02 12.77
CA PHE A 13 -9.67 -1.99 11.39
C PHE A 13 -8.60 -2.45 10.40
N GLY A 14 -7.38 -1.91 10.51
CA GLY A 14 -6.31 -2.28 9.60
C GLY A 14 -5.87 -3.75 9.78
N ARG A 15 -5.80 -4.29 11.01
CA ARG A 15 -5.58 -5.74 11.25
C ARG A 15 -6.62 -6.64 10.61
N VAL A 16 -7.89 -6.23 10.60
CA VAL A 16 -8.96 -6.97 9.92
C VAL A 16 -8.75 -6.91 8.41
N VAL A 17 -8.47 -5.72 7.85
CA VAL A 17 -8.18 -5.55 6.43
C VAL A 17 -6.93 -6.35 6.01
N HIS A 18 -5.87 -6.38 6.83
CA HIS A 18 -4.65 -7.14 6.60
C HIS A 18 -4.90 -8.66 6.53
N ALA A 19 -5.89 -9.18 7.28
CA ALA A 19 -6.28 -10.58 7.20
C ALA A 19 -7.04 -10.94 5.90
N PHE A 20 -7.69 -9.96 5.27
CA PHE A 20 -8.47 -10.14 4.02
C PHE A 20 -7.73 -9.66 2.77
N CYS A 21 -6.71 -8.82 2.93
CA CYS A 21 -5.91 -8.26 1.86
C CYS A 21 -4.44 -8.42 2.22
N ASN A 22 -3.67 -9.11 1.37
CA ASN A 22 -2.21 -9.14 1.50
C ASN A 22 -1.64 -7.77 1.09
N VAL A 23 -1.66 -6.82 2.03
CA VAL A 23 -1.22 -5.43 1.82
C VAL A 23 0.24 -5.40 1.37
N GLN A 24 1.08 -6.30 1.89
CA GLN A 24 2.48 -6.41 1.47
C GLN A 24 2.59 -6.75 -0.02
N THR A 25 1.80 -7.72 -0.51
CA THR A 25 1.76 -8.06 -1.94
C THR A 25 1.23 -6.90 -2.77
N LEU A 26 0.14 -6.24 -2.34
CA LEU A 26 -0.41 -5.08 -3.03
C LEU A 26 0.62 -3.94 -3.16
N LEU A 27 1.38 -3.65 -2.10
CA LEU A 27 2.41 -2.62 -2.11
C LEU A 27 3.58 -3.01 -3.02
N THR A 28 4.05 -4.26 -2.93
CA THR A 28 5.18 -4.74 -3.75
C THR A 28 4.83 -4.75 -5.23
N ASN A 29 3.69 -5.34 -5.58
CA ASN A 29 3.19 -5.39 -6.95
C ASN A 29 2.87 -3.98 -7.47
N GLY A 30 2.22 -3.16 -6.65
CA GLY A 30 1.88 -1.78 -6.98
C GLY A 30 3.10 -0.93 -7.35
N MET A 31 4.21 -1.06 -6.60
CA MET A 31 5.48 -0.40 -6.93
C MET A 31 6.08 -0.91 -8.26
N THR A 32 6.06 -2.22 -8.50
CA THR A 32 6.53 -2.78 -9.78
C THR A 32 5.69 -2.29 -10.96
N LEU A 33 4.36 -2.28 -10.80
CA LEU A 33 3.42 -1.79 -11.82
C LEU A 33 3.57 -0.28 -12.04
N MET A 34 3.90 0.49 -11.01
CA MET A 34 4.17 1.94 -11.15
C MET A 34 5.34 2.20 -12.10
N VAL A 35 6.45 1.48 -11.93
CA VAL A 35 7.62 1.57 -12.82
C VAL A 35 7.25 1.13 -14.23
N GLU A 36 6.52 0.01 -14.37
CA GLU A 36 6.10 -0.48 -15.67
C GLU A 36 5.18 0.50 -16.41
N VAL A 37 4.23 1.12 -15.70
CA VAL A 37 3.32 2.13 -16.27
C VAL A 37 4.09 3.38 -16.70
N GLU A 38 5.09 3.80 -15.91
CA GLU A 38 5.96 4.93 -16.26
C GLU A 38 6.82 4.64 -17.50
N GLU A 39 7.40 3.43 -17.60
CA GLU A 39 8.29 3.06 -18.70
C GLU A 39 7.56 2.67 -19.99
N ARG A 40 6.43 1.96 -19.88
CA ARG A 40 5.78 1.26 -21.01
C ARG A 40 4.31 1.63 -21.21
N GLY A 41 3.71 2.36 -20.27
CA GLY A 41 2.32 2.82 -20.34
C GLY A 41 1.30 1.81 -19.83
N LEU A 42 0.14 2.31 -19.40
CA LEU A 42 -0.93 1.51 -18.78
C LEU A 42 -1.50 0.40 -19.68
N GLU A 43 -1.36 0.53 -21.00
CA GLU A 43 -1.93 -0.41 -21.95
C GLU A 43 -1.24 -1.78 -21.95
N THR A 44 -0.03 -1.88 -21.41
CA THR A 44 0.69 -3.16 -21.28
C THR A 44 0.12 -4.04 -20.18
N LEU A 45 -0.59 -3.46 -19.22
CA LEU A 45 -1.14 -4.18 -18.09
C LEU A 45 -2.37 -5.00 -18.50
N THR A 46 -2.44 -6.22 -17.96
CA THR A 46 -3.64 -7.05 -17.98
C THR A 46 -4.79 -6.38 -17.21
N ARG A 47 -6.01 -6.88 -17.40
CA ARG A 47 -7.19 -6.35 -16.70
C ARG A 47 -7.07 -6.51 -15.19
N GLU A 48 -6.48 -7.61 -14.73
CA GLU A 48 -6.27 -7.92 -13.32
C GLU A 48 -5.23 -6.97 -12.71
N GLU A 49 -4.10 -6.76 -13.38
CA GLU A 49 -3.07 -5.81 -12.95
C GLU A 49 -3.59 -4.37 -12.91
N ARG A 50 -4.42 -3.95 -13.88
CA ARG A 50 -5.04 -2.61 -13.85
C ARG A 50 -5.94 -2.41 -12.63
N LYS A 51 -6.68 -3.45 -12.23
CA LYS A 51 -7.52 -3.38 -11.01
C LYS A 51 -6.64 -3.30 -9.77
N GLU A 52 -5.61 -4.13 -9.67
CA GLU A 52 -4.68 -4.12 -8.55
C GLU A 52 -3.95 -2.78 -8.43
N TYR A 53 -3.44 -2.26 -9.55
CA TYR A 53 -2.79 -0.95 -9.63
C TYR A 53 -3.74 0.19 -9.24
N SER A 54 -5.02 0.13 -9.63
CA SER A 54 -6.02 1.12 -9.20
C SER A 54 -6.23 1.10 -7.67
N VAL A 55 -6.26 -0.09 -7.06
CA VAL A 55 -6.38 -0.20 -5.59
C VAL A 55 -5.13 0.36 -4.90
N PHE A 56 -3.95 0.10 -5.44
CA PHE A 56 -2.69 0.68 -4.96
C PHE A 56 -2.68 2.21 -5.07
N GLN A 57 -3.14 2.77 -6.19
CA GLN A 57 -3.24 4.24 -6.36
C GLN A 57 -4.23 4.87 -5.37
N GLU A 58 -5.37 4.24 -5.10
CA GLU A 58 -6.30 4.73 -4.09
C GLU A 58 -5.69 4.66 -2.68
N LEU A 59 -4.93 3.61 -2.37
CA LEU A 59 -4.20 3.51 -1.11
C LEU A 59 -3.20 4.66 -0.92
N LEU A 60 -2.44 5.02 -1.97
CA LEU A 60 -1.52 6.16 -1.94
C LEU A 60 -2.25 7.50 -1.72
N LYS A 61 -3.45 7.67 -2.26
CA LYS A 61 -4.28 8.89 -2.05
C LYS A 61 -4.82 9.00 -0.62
N ILE A 62 -5.16 7.86 -0.01
CA ILE A 62 -5.71 7.82 1.36
C ILE A 62 -4.61 8.09 2.39
N VAL A 63 -3.39 7.60 2.15
CA VAL A 63 -2.26 7.75 3.07
C VAL A 63 -1.31 8.83 2.54
N LEU A 64 -1.49 10.06 3.02
CA LEU A 64 -0.63 11.19 2.65
C LEU A 64 0.87 10.86 2.88
N ASN A 65 1.70 11.18 1.88
CA ASN A 65 3.15 10.94 1.85
C ASN A 65 3.57 9.46 1.93
N LEU A 66 2.67 8.51 1.62
CA LEU A 66 3.03 7.08 1.60
C LEU A 66 4.04 6.75 0.51
N GLU A 67 3.92 7.36 -0.67
CA GLU A 67 4.84 7.14 -1.80
C GLU A 67 6.28 7.56 -1.45
N ASP A 68 6.46 8.79 -0.97
CA ASP A 68 7.75 9.30 -0.51
C ASP A 68 8.36 8.44 0.61
N ARG A 69 7.51 7.97 1.53
CA ARG A 69 7.93 7.07 2.61
C ARG A 69 8.34 5.71 2.07
N ILE A 70 7.61 5.11 1.13
CA ILE A 70 7.97 3.82 0.52
C ILE A 70 9.28 3.96 -0.26
N MET A 71 9.43 5.02 -1.06
CA MET A 71 10.63 5.24 -1.88
C MET A 71 11.89 5.54 -1.07
N SER A 72 11.74 6.08 0.15
CA SER A 72 12.86 6.33 1.07
C SER A 72 13.12 5.22 2.10
N SER A 73 12.24 4.22 2.17
CA SER A 73 12.27 3.14 3.17
C SER A 73 13.11 1.95 2.72
N SER A 74 13.79 1.30 3.67
CA SER A 74 14.41 0.00 3.40
C SER A 74 13.34 -1.09 3.24
N LYS A 75 13.67 -2.22 2.62
CA LYS A 75 12.74 -3.37 2.51
C LYS A 75 12.21 -3.83 3.88
N GLN A 76 12.98 -3.66 4.96
CA GLN A 76 12.57 -4.01 6.33
C GLN A 76 11.56 -3.00 6.88
N ASP A 77 11.73 -1.71 6.58
CA ASP A 77 10.76 -0.69 6.96
C ASP A 77 9.43 -0.87 6.22
N MET A 78 9.48 -1.33 4.97
CA MET A 78 8.27 -1.65 4.20
C MET A 78 7.47 -2.81 4.80
N ILE A 79 8.15 -3.81 5.37
CA ILE A 79 7.54 -4.92 6.12
C ILE A 79 6.89 -4.39 7.40
N ALA A 80 7.61 -3.57 8.17
CA ALA A 80 7.08 -2.98 9.41
C ALA A 80 5.87 -2.04 9.18
N MET A 81 5.84 -1.33 8.04
CA MET A 81 4.69 -0.49 7.67
C MET A 81 3.47 -1.32 7.27
N ALA A 82 3.68 -2.47 6.61
CA ALA A 82 2.59 -3.40 6.30
C ALA A 82 1.99 -4.02 7.56
N GLU A 83 2.78 -4.24 8.62
CA GLU A 83 2.32 -4.76 9.91
C GLU A 83 1.59 -3.73 10.80
N LEU A 84 1.72 -2.43 10.50
CA LEU A 84 1.09 -1.33 11.25
C LEU A 84 -0.29 -0.92 10.72
N VAL A 85 -0.70 -1.46 9.56
CA VAL A 85 -2.07 -1.38 9.06
C VAL A 85 -2.85 -2.53 9.69
#